data_AF-A0A2G2PE36-F1
#
_entry.id   AF-A0A2G2PE36-F1
#
_cell.length_a   1.000
_cell.length_b   1.000
_cell.length_c   1.000
_cell.angle_alpha   90.00
_cell.angle_beta   90.00
_cell.angle_gamma   90.00
#
_symmetry.space_group_name_H-M   'P 1'
#
loop_
_entity.id
_entity.type
_entity.pdbx_description
1 polymer ?
#
loop_
_entity_poly.entity_id
_entity_poly.type
_entity_poly.pdbx_seq_one_letter_code
_entity_poly.pdbx_strand_id
1 'polypeptide(L)' 'MSRKMTKFSTQLKTRLVLEVLREEKTLNEIASENNINPKNLQNWKKLFLENV' A
#
# COMPACT_ATOMS: atom_id res chain seq x y z
N MET A 1 22.59 -13.88 4.58
CA MET A 1 22.19 -12.92 3.53
C MET A 1 21.31 -11.84 4.14
N SER A 2 21.76 -10.58 4.12
CA SER A 2 20.97 -9.44 4.60
C SER A 2 19.81 -9.18 3.63
N ARG A 3 18.57 -9.44 4.04
CA ARG A 3 17.38 -9.09 3.25
C ARG A 3 17.29 -7.56 3.25
N LYS A 4 17.67 -6.91 2.16
CA LYS A 4 17.44 -5.47 1.96
C LYS A 4 15.94 -5.23 2.12
N MET A 5 15.54 -4.57 3.21
CA MET A 5 14.16 -4.10 3.35
C MET A 5 13.90 -3.02 2.31
N THR A 6 12.90 -3.23 1.46
CA THR A 6 12.34 -2.19 0.61
C THR A 6 11.74 -1.11 1.49
N LYS A 7 12.39 0.05 1.56
CA LYS A 7 11.86 1.22 2.25
C LYS A 7 10.85 1.91 1.34
N PHE A 8 9.57 1.75 1.63
CA PHE A 8 8.51 2.52 0.98
C PHE A 8 8.40 3.90 1.64
N SER A 9 8.46 4.97 0.83
CA SER A 9 8.25 6.33 1.31
C SER A 9 6.80 6.52 1.79
N THR A 10 6.61 7.38 2.79
CA THR A 10 5.28 7.70 3.34
C THR A 10 4.34 8.20 2.25
N GLN A 11 4.85 9.05 1.35
CA GLN A 11 4.10 9.59 0.21
C GLN A 11 3.58 8.50 -0.73
N LEU A 12 4.38 7.46 -1.00
CA LEU A 12 3.98 6.33 -1.85
C LEU A 12 2.88 5.51 -1.17
N LYS A 13 3.00 5.23 0.13
CA LYS A 13 1.97 4.53 0.91
C LYS A 13 0.63 5.28 0.89
N THR A 14 0.67 6.59 1.13
CA THR A 14 -0.54 7.42 1.16
C THR A 14 -1.19 7.49 -0.23
N ARG A 15 -0.41 7.69 -1.30
CA ARG A 15 -0.92 7.69 -2.66
C ARG A 15 -1.66 6.39 -2.99
N LEU A 16 -1.04 5.26 -2.68
CA LEU A 16 -1.62 3.93 -2.89
C LEU A 16 -2.91 3.70 -2.11
N VAL A 17 -2.94 4.07 -0.83
CA VAL A 17 -4.15 3.93 -0.01
C VAL A 17 -5.28 4.82 -0.55
N LEU A 18 -4.98 6.04 -1.02
CA LEU A 18 -5.96 6.91 -1.66
C LEU A 18 -6.49 6.34 -2.98
N GLU A 19 -5.65 5.68 -3.79
CA GLU A 19 -6.11 4.98 -4.99
C GLU A 19 -7.03 3.80 -4.65
N VAL A 20 -6.71 3.04 -3.60
CA VAL A 20 -7.60 1.97 -3.09
C VAL A 20 -8.93 2.54 -2.60
N LEU A 21 -8.94 3.70 -1.94
CA LEU A 21 -10.16 4.36 -1.46
C LEU A 21 -11.00 4.98 -2.58
N ARG A 22 -10.39 5.28 -3.73
CA ARG A 22 -11.11 5.75 -4.92
C ARG A 22 -11.86 4.65 -5.66
N GLU A 23 -11.66 3.38 -5.28
CA GLU A 23 -12.29 2.20 -5.90
C GLU A 23 -12.06 2.08 -7.43
N GLU A 24 -11.08 2.80 -8.00
CA GLU A 24 -10.76 2.72 -9.43
C GLU A 24 -10.15 1.38 -9.82
N LYS A 25 -9.45 0.73 -8.89
CA LYS A 25 -8.82 -0.57 -9.07
C LYS A 25 -8.92 -1.37 -7.79
N THR A 26 -8.92 -2.70 -7.91
CA THR A 26 -8.92 -3.55 -6.72
C THR A 26 -7.58 -3.45 -5.99
N LEU A 27 -7.61 -3.64 -4.66
CA LEU A 27 -6.39 -3.64 -3.84
C LEU A 27 -5.33 -4.60 -4.38
N ASN A 28 -5.75 -5.76 -4.91
CA ASN A 28 -4.85 -6.75 -5.51
C ASN A 28 -4.22 -6.28 -6.84
N GLU A 29 -4.97 -5.57 -7.69
CA GLU A 29 -4.45 -5.01 -8.93
C GLU A 29 -3.43 -3.91 -8.65
N ILE A 30 -3.80 -2.96 -7.78
CA ILE A 30 -2.90 -1.88 -7.37
C ILE A 30 -1.63 -2.46 -6.75
N ALA A 31 -1.78 -3.52 -5.94
CA ALA A 31 -0.64 -4.20 -5.34
C ALA A 31 0.27 -4.85 -6.37
N SER A 32 -0.33 -5.53 -7.35
CA SER A 32 0.39 -6.19 -8.45
C SER A 32 1.11 -5.18 -9.36
N GLU A 33 0.44 -4.09 -9.74
CA GLU A 33 0.99 -3.02 -10.58
C GLU A 33 2.19 -2.33 -9.92
N ASN A 34 2.12 -2.11 -8.61
CA ASN A 34 3.17 -1.44 -7.86
C ASN A 34 4.22 -2.40 -7.28
N ASN A 35 4.14 -3.69 -7.63
CA ASN A 35 5.03 -4.75 -7.14
C ASN A 35 5.11 -4.80 -5.60
N ILE A 36 4.00 -4.50 -4.94
CA ILE A 36 3.86 -4.54 -3.49
C ILE A 36 3.02 -5.74 -3.08
N ASN A 37 3.30 -6.26 -1.88
CA ASN A 37 2.48 -7.33 -1.34
C ASN A 37 1.09 -6.75 -0.97
N PRO A 38 -0.03 -7.34 -1.42
CA PRO A 38 -1.37 -6.88 -1.04
C PRO A 38 -1.58 -6.83 0.47
N LYS A 39 -0.90 -7.70 1.24
CA LYS A 39 -0.91 -7.68 2.70
C LYS A 39 -0.33 -6.39 3.28
N ASN A 40 0.70 -5.82 2.65
CA ASN A 40 1.27 -4.53 3.07
C ASN A 40 0.26 -3.39 2.82
N LEU A 41 -0.40 -3.41 1.65
CA LEU A 41 -1.38 -2.41 1.27
C LEU A 41 -2.60 -2.45 2.19
N GLN A 42 -3.06 -3.64 2.57
CA GLN A 42 -4.10 -3.84 3.58
C GLN A 42 -3.70 -3.28 4.94
N ASN A 43 -2.45 -3.50 5.36
CA ASN A 43 -1.92 -2.96 6.62
C ASN A 43 -1.79 -1.43 6.58
N TRP A 44 -1.40 -0.84 5.45
CA TRP A 44 -1.36 0.61 5.26
C TRP A 44 -2.75 1.24 5.27
N LYS A 45 -3.73 0.59 4.62
CA LYS A 45 -5.13 1.02 4.68
C LYS A 45 -5.64 1.02 6.12
N LYS A 46 -5.33 -0.03 6.89
CA LYS A 46 -5.70 -0.11 8.30
C LYS A 46 -5.05 1.01 9.12
N LEU A 47 -3.73 1.18 9.01
CA LEU A 47 -3.00 2.26 9.68
C LEU A 47 -3.53 3.65 9.32
N PHE A 48 -3.93 3.86 8.06
CA PHE A 48 -4.51 5.11 7.60
C PHE A 48 -5.86 5.38 8.28
N LEU A 49 -6.75 4.38 8.34
CA LEU A 49 -8.06 4.51 8.98
C LEU A 49 -7.98 4.58 10.51
N GLU A 50 -7.00 3.94 11.13
CA GLU A 50 -6.77 4.01 12.58
C GLU A 50 -6.16 5.35 13.04
N ASN A 51 -5.58 6.14 12.13
CA ASN A 51 -5.00 7.46 12.43
C ASN A 51 -5.92 8.63 12.02
N VAL A 52 -7.17 8.38 11.63
CA VAL A 52 -8.19 9.40 11.34
C VAL A 52 -9.04 9.68 12.57
#